data_AF-A0A2E0QFM1-F1
#
_entry.id   AF-A0A2E0QFM1-F1
#
_cell.length_a   1.000
_cell.length_b   1.000
_cell.length_c   1.000
_cell.angle_alpha   90.00
_cell.angle_beta   90.00
_cell.angle_gamma   90.00
#
_symmetry.space_group_name_H-M   'P 1'
#
loop_
_entity.id
_entity.type
_entity.pdbx_description
1 polymer ?
#
loop_
_entity_poly.entity_id
_entity_poly.type
_entity_poly.pdbx_seq_one_letter_code
_entity_poly.pdbx_strand_id
1 'polypeptide(L)' 'MSIFLKPQGQEADLVEPLIIKDTSTVRDVCAKLHRDFLRKYRYARVKGPSAKFDWQRVGLDHLLRDGDLLTVILRKS' A
#
# COMPACT_ATOMS: atom_id res chain seq x y z
N MET A 1 11.86 5.43 3.17
CA MET A 1 10.80 5.16 4.16
C MET A 1 10.36 3.71 4.07
N SER A 2 9.95 3.17 5.20
CA SER A 2 9.52 1.79 5.40
C SER A 2 8.00 1.70 5.32
N ILE A 3 7.49 0.88 4.41
CA ILE A 3 6.05 0.58 4.28
C ILE A 3 5.81 -0.89 4.57
N PHE A 4 4.90 -1.18 5.48
CA PHE A 4 4.53 -2.55 5.80
C PHE A 4 3.40 -2.99 4.89
N LEU A 5 3.51 -4.20 4.35
CA LEU A 5 2.49 -4.75 3.47
C LEU A 5 1.63 -5.74 4.25
N LYS A 6 0.32 -5.57 4.12
CA LYS A 6 -0.64 -6.55 4.62
C LYS A 6 -1.40 -7.14 3.44
N PRO A 7 -1.10 -8.38 3.02
CA PRO A 7 -1.86 -9.06 1.98
C PRO A 7 -3.34 -9.20 2.37
N GLN A 8 -4.21 -9.25 1.36
CA GLN A 8 -5.64 -9.45 1.60
C GLN A 8 -5.88 -10.83 2.22
N GLY A 9 -6.53 -10.85 3.39
CA GLY A 9 -6.87 -12.09 4.08
C GLY A 9 -5.72 -12.74 4.87
N GLN A 10 -4.54 -12.13 4.89
CA GLN A 10 -3.41 -12.58 5.72
C GLN A 10 -3.07 -11.52 6.78
N GLU A 11 -2.27 -11.89 7.78
CA GLU A 11 -1.73 -10.93 8.73
C GLU A 11 -0.75 -9.97 8.06
N ALA A 12 -0.50 -8.84 8.70
CA ALA A 12 0.51 -7.90 8.23
C ALA A 12 1.88 -8.54 8.39
N ASP A 13 2.68 -8.51 7.34
CA ASP A 13 4.11 -8.79 7.49
C ASP A 13 4.76 -7.55 8.10
N LEU A 14 4.96 -7.59 9.42
CA LEU A 14 5.64 -6.55 10.19
C LEU A 14 7.14 -6.82 10.32
N VAL A 15 7.64 -7.90 9.71
CA VAL A 15 9.05 -8.31 9.80
C VAL A 15 9.86 -7.61 8.72
N GLU A 16 9.36 -7.60 7.48
CA GLU A 16 10.08 -7.03 6.33
C GLU A 16 9.33 -5.84 5.69
N PRO A 17 9.72 -4.59 5.97
CA PRO A 17 9.13 -3.45 5.31
C PRO A 17 9.64 -3.32 3.86
N LEU A 18 8.74 -2.87 2.97
CA LEU A 18 9.12 -2.41 1.65
C LEU A 18 9.77 -1.03 1.75
N ILE A 19 11.07 -0.96 1.44
CA ILE A 19 11.81 0.30 1.41
C ILE A 19 11.51 1.06 0.10
N ILE A 20 10.97 2.27 0.23
CA ILE A 20 10.65 3.17 -0.89
C ILE A 20 11.13 4.61 -0.63
N LYS A 21 11.05 5.48 -1.64
CA LYS A 21 11.36 6.90 -1.50
C LYS A 21 10.28 7.60 -0.68
N ASP A 22 10.65 8.68 0.00
CA ASP A 22 9.75 9.57 0.74
C ASP A 22 8.66 10.21 -0.13
N THR A 23 8.94 10.43 -1.41
CA THR A 23 7.97 10.96 -2.38
C THR A 23 7.05 9.91 -3.00
N SER A 24 7.10 8.66 -2.53
CA SER A 24 6.39 7.55 -3.18
C SER A 24 4.90 7.51 -2.83
N THR A 25 4.11 7.21 -3.86
CA THR A 25 2.66 7.01 -3.80
C THR A 25 2.29 5.52 -3.79
N VAL A 26 1.01 5.22 -3.58
CA VAL A 26 0.47 3.85 -3.74
C VAL A 26 0.78 3.28 -5.12
N ARG A 27 0.77 4.10 -6.17
CA ARG A 27 1.15 3.70 -7.54
C ARG A 27 2.57 3.17 -7.60
N ASP A 28 3.51 3.86 -6.97
CA ASP A 28 4.92 3.49 -6.99
C ASP A 28 5.15 2.17 -6.27
N VAL A 29 4.45 1.96 -5.15
CA VAL A 29 4.46 0.67 -4.43
C VAL A 29 3.89 -0.45 -5.31
N CYS A 30 2.75 -0.23 -5.96
CA CYS A 30 2.17 -1.22 -6.87
C CYS A 30 3.11 -1.57 -8.03
N ALA A 31 3.77 -0.56 -8.61
CA ALA A 31 4.74 -0.76 -9.69
C ALA A 31 5.96 -1.55 -9.23
N LYS A 32 6.45 -1.30 -8.02
CA LYS A 32 7.58 -2.01 -7.41
C LYS A 32 7.26 -3.47 -7.09
N LEU A 33 6.03 -3.76 -6.68
CA LEU A 33 5.59 -5.13 -6.37
C LEU A 33 5.49 -6.00 -7.62
N HIS A 34 4.63 -5.62 -8.56
CA HIS A 34 4.50 -6.28 -9.87
C HIS A 34 3.57 -5.46 -10.77
N ARG A 35 3.83 -5.44 -12.08
CA ARG A 35 2.99 -4.73 -13.07
C ARG A 35 1.49 -5.05 -13.01
N ASP A 36 1.14 -6.25 -12.55
CA ASP A 36 -0.27 -6.66 -12.44
C ASP A 36 -1.02 -5.96 -11.31
N PHE A 37 -0.33 -5.46 -10.28
CA PHE A 37 -0.98 -4.70 -9.22
C PHE A 37 -1.63 -3.43 -9.77
N LEU A 38 -0.97 -2.74 -10.71
CA LEU A 38 -1.54 -1.58 -11.39
C LEU A 38 -2.69 -1.98 -12.32
N ARG A 39 -2.50 -3.04 -13.12
CA ARG A 39 -3.53 -3.50 -14.09
C ARG A 39 -4.82 -3.95 -13.39
N LYS A 40 -4.68 -4.66 -12.28
CA LYS A 40 -5.80 -5.22 -11.51
C LYS A 40 -6.20 -4.34 -10.34
N TYR A 41 -5.66 -3.12 -10.20
CA TYR A 41 -5.94 -2.27 -9.06
C TYR A 41 -7.45 -1.99 -8.91
N ARG A 42 -7.96 -2.15 -7.68
CA ARG A 42 -9.32 -1.73 -7.31
C ARG A 42 -9.30 -0.53 -6.38
N TYR A 43 -8.55 -0.63 -5.29
CA TYR A 43 -8.28 0.44 -4.32
C TYR A 43 -7.18 -0.04 -3.36
N ALA A 44 -6.66 0.87 -2.53
CA ALA A 44 -5.81 0.51 -1.41
C ALA A 44 -6.47 0.92 -0.08
N ARG A 45 -6.02 0.31 1.01
CA ARG A 45 -6.33 0.72 2.38
C ARG A 45 -5.03 1.00 3.10
N VAL A 46 -5.00 2.11 3.83
CA VAL A 46 -3.83 2.52 4.63
C VAL A 46 -4.24 2.66 6.08
N LYS A 47 -3.36 2.21 6.97
CA LYS A 47 -3.37 2.53 8.40
C LYS A 47 -2.00 3.09 8.75
N GLY A 48 -1.95 4.28 9.34
CA GLY A 48 -0.68 4.93 9.65
C GLY A 48 -0.72 6.45 9.49
N PRO A 49 0.44 7.13 9.56
CA PRO A 49 0.55 8.59 9.62
C PRO A 49 0.11 9.33 8.34
N SER A 50 -0.07 8.66 7.21
CA SER A 50 -0.67 9.30 6.01
C SER A 50 -2.20 9.23 5.98
N ALA A 51 -2.81 8.38 6.80
CA ALA A 51 -4.26 8.21 6.87
C ALA A 51 -4.87 9.10 7.96
N LYS A 52 -6.09 9.60 7.72
CA LYS A 52 -6.89 10.33 8.71
C LYS A 52 -7.56 9.39 9.73
N PHE A 53 -7.78 8.13 9.35
CA PHE A 53 -8.37 7.10 10.17
C PHE A 53 -7.88 5.72 9.73
N ASP A 54 -7.95 4.75 10.64
CA ASP A 54 -7.49 3.39 10.40
C ASP A 54 -8.18 2.76 9.18
N TRP A 55 -7.37 2.13 8.32
CA TRP A 55 -7.81 1.43 7.12
C TRP A 55 -8.61 2.30 6.14
N GLN A 56 -8.28 3.60 6.09
CA GLN A 56 -8.82 4.55 5.13
C GLN A 56 -8.61 4.02 3.71
N ARG A 57 -9.67 4.07 2.91
CA ARG A 57 -9.60 3.76 1.48
C ARG A 57 -8.94 4.92 0.74
N VAL A 58 -7.91 4.61 -0.05
CA VAL A 58 -7.12 5.58 -0.80
C VAL A 58 -6.94 5.13 -2.26
N GLY A 59 -6.63 6.10 -3.12
CA GLY A 59 -6.33 5.89 -4.54
C GLY A 59 -4.84 5.67 -4.82
N LEU A 60 -4.49 5.57 -6.10
CA LEU A 60 -3.12 5.38 -6.57
C LEU A 60 -2.21 6.59 -6.28
N ASP A 61 -2.77 7.80 -6.30
CA ASP A 61 -2.01 9.04 -6.15
C ASP A 61 -1.87 9.48 -4.68
N HIS A 62 -2.30 8.64 -3.74
CA HIS A 62 -2.12 8.88 -2.30
C HIS A 62 -0.65 8.78 -1.93
N LEU A 63 -0.12 9.85 -1.34
CA LEU A 63 1.25 9.92 -0.85
C LEU A 63 1.38 9.13 0.45
N LEU A 64 2.30 8.19 0.47
CA LEU A 64 2.57 7.36 1.65
C LEU A 64 3.52 8.07 2.61
N ARG A 65 3.56 7.61 3.85
CA ARG A 65 4.51 8.05 4.88
C ARG A 65 5.17 6.87 5.56
N ASP A 66 6.34 7.12 6.14
CA ASP A 66 7.09 6.13 6.89
C ASP A 66 6.22 5.51 8.00
N GLY A 67 6.23 4.17 8.07
CA GLY A 67 5.42 3.42 9.03
C GLY A 67 3.97 3.17 8.60
N ASP A 68 3.56 3.55 7.39
CA ASP A 68 2.25 3.17 6.87
C ASP A 68 2.15 1.66 6.65
N LEU A 69 1.01 1.11 7.05
CA LEU A 69 0.57 -0.24 6.74
C LEU A 69 -0.38 -0.20 5.55
N LEU A 70 0.00 -0.84 4.45
CA LEU A 70 -0.68 -0.80 3.16
C LEU A 70 -1.27 -2.18 2.80
N THR A 71 -2.55 -2.20 2.44
CA THR A 71 -3.19 -3.32 1.76
C THR A 71 -3.66 -2.87 0.38
N VAL A 72 -3.20 -3.55 -0.68
CA VAL A 72 -3.70 -3.32 -2.05
C VAL A 72 -4.77 -4.35 -2.36
N ILE A 73 -5.94 -3.88 -2.79
CA ILE A 73 -7.06 -4.73 -3.18
C ILE A 73 -7.14 -4.77 -4.70
N LEU A 74 -7.09 -5.99 -5.23
CA LEU A 74 -7.15 -6.25 -6.67
C LEU A 74 -8.58 -6.63 -7.09
N ARG A 75 -8.93 -6.35 -8.33
CA ARG A 75 -10.15 -6.83 -8.97
C ARG A 75 -10.01 -8.34 -9.17
N LYS A 76 -11.04 -9.10 -8.77
CA LYS A 76 -11.15 -10.51 -9.17
C LYS A 76 -11.41 -10.53 -10.69
N SER A 77 -10.63 -11.33 -11.40
CA SER A 77 -10.86 -11.66 -12.81
C SER A 77 -12.11 -12.52 -12.93
#